data_AF-A0A5C5Y370-F1
#
_entry.id   AF-A0A5C5Y370-F1
#
_cell.length_a   1.000
_cell.length_b   1.000
_cell.length_c   1.000
_cell.angle_alpha   90.00
_cell.angle_beta   90.00
_cell.angle_gamma   90.00
#
_symmetry.space_group_name_H-M   'P 1'
#
loop_
_entity.id
_entity.type
_entity.pdbx_description
1 polymer ?
#
loop_
_entity_poly.entity_id
_entity_poly.type
_entity_poly.pdbx_seq_one_letter_code
_entity_poly.pdbx_strand_id
1 'polypeptide(L)'
;MTGIVLWSDNPKAKMQADAIALEFRYCGYDEVVDANGRYDFSRIDQVLDDIASRNHQAVLRFHFCYVGKETTVPDFIRSRSDYRETVGKSEKKTTHFCDWSNQALQEFTLQFYSRFAQRYDSDPRIAFLQTGFGLWAEYHIYSGPRKLGKTFPSKAFQDQFLRHMSTSFQDLPWSISIDAADSTYSPLEDNAELLALSFGVFDDSFLCKPHARENAVNWRILGPERWRHSPAGGEFSYYTRMDQKLALADQGPHGVSFEQAAEQFHISYMIGNDQLRFQPAERLRDAASSTGYRFRVTEATLAEGRLRLRVANEGVAPIYRDAYFGAGGNMATRSLRGLLPGQTLECEINGVTTADIETLSIRSDAILPTQVIQFAADL
;
A
#
# COMPACT_ATOMS: atom_id res chain seq x y z
N MET A 1 9.46 1.79 4.79
CA MET A 1 8.05 1.35 4.60
C MET A 1 7.01 2.19 5.37
N THR A 2 7.13 3.52 5.41
CA THR A 2 6.09 4.44 5.92
C THR A 2 6.36 5.82 5.31
N GLY A 3 5.39 6.73 5.39
CA GLY A 3 5.59 8.15 5.10
C GLY A 3 4.74 8.69 3.96
N ILE A 4 5.06 9.92 3.55
CA ILE A 4 4.47 10.52 2.36
C ILE A 4 5.10 9.90 1.10
N VAL A 5 4.25 9.63 0.11
CA VAL A 5 4.61 8.98 -1.14
C VAL A 5 4.47 9.98 -2.29
N LEU A 6 5.48 10.06 -3.16
CA LEU A 6 5.40 10.78 -4.43
C LEU A 6 5.26 9.79 -5.58
N TRP A 7 4.70 10.21 -6.71
CA TRP A 7 4.71 9.35 -7.89
C TRP A 7 6.13 9.16 -8.41
N SER A 8 6.43 7.99 -8.98
CA SER A 8 7.77 7.63 -9.42
C SER A 8 8.28 8.46 -10.59
N ASP A 9 7.38 9.07 -11.36
CA ASP A 9 7.67 9.99 -12.46
C ASP A 9 7.69 11.46 -12.01
N ASN A 10 7.47 11.75 -10.72
CA ASN A 10 7.57 13.09 -10.19
C ASN A 10 9.05 13.54 -10.22
N PRO A 11 9.41 14.61 -10.95
CA PRO A 11 10.80 15.06 -11.05
C PRO A 11 11.38 15.50 -9.70
N LYS A 12 10.52 15.82 -8.72
CA LYS A 12 10.94 16.16 -7.37
C LYS A 12 11.27 14.94 -6.52
N ALA A 13 10.80 13.73 -6.84
CA ALA A 13 11.12 12.53 -6.04
C ALA A 13 12.64 12.32 -5.93
N LYS A 14 13.37 12.53 -7.04
CA LYS A 14 14.85 12.50 -7.10
C LYS A 14 15.54 13.47 -6.15
N MET A 15 14.91 14.61 -5.84
CA MET A 15 15.49 15.67 -5.02
C MET A 15 15.13 15.53 -3.54
N GLN A 16 14.42 14.49 -3.15
CA GLN A 16 13.77 14.35 -1.84
C GLN A 16 14.14 13.05 -1.14
N ALA A 17 15.35 12.56 -1.36
CA ALA A 17 15.88 11.31 -0.78
C ALA A 17 15.77 11.26 0.75
N ASP A 18 15.78 12.42 1.42
CA ASP A 18 15.69 12.53 2.89
C ASP A 18 14.29 12.89 3.39
N ALA A 19 13.31 13.09 2.50
CA ALA A 19 11.95 13.51 2.86
C ALA A 19 10.89 12.43 2.59
N ILE A 20 11.19 11.45 1.73
CA ILE A 20 10.33 10.30 1.47
C ILE A 20 11.15 9.01 1.50
N ALA A 21 10.48 7.89 1.74
CA ALA A 21 11.08 6.55 1.65
C ALA A 21 10.34 5.64 0.66
N LEU A 22 9.29 6.17 0.02
CA LEU A 22 8.33 5.44 -0.80
C LEU A 22 8.01 6.23 -2.07
N GLU A 23 7.85 5.52 -3.19
CA GLU A 23 7.35 6.05 -4.45
C GLU A 23 6.18 5.22 -4.98
N PHE A 24 5.21 5.87 -5.60
CA PHE A 24 4.01 5.25 -6.13
C PHE A 24 4.05 5.11 -7.65
N ARG A 25 3.53 4.00 -8.18
CA ARG A 25 3.49 3.74 -9.61
C ARG A 25 2.24 2.97 -10.04
N TYR A 26 1.47 3.55 -10.96
CA TYR A 26 0.44 2.82 -11.71
C TYR A 26 1.07 1.88 -12.73
N CYS A 27 0.57 0.64 -12.80
CA CYS A 27 1.02 -0.42 -13.70
C CYS A 27 -0.15 -0.93 -14.57
N GLY A 28 0.10 -1.15 -15.86
CA GLY A 28 -0.75 -1.96 -16.71
C GLY A 28 -0.37 -3.44 -16.68
N TYR A 29 -1.36 -4.33 -16.83
CA TYR A 29 -1.12 -5.77 -16.99
C TYR A 29 -0.48 -6.11 -18.35
N ASP A 30 -0.77 -5.32 -19.37
CA ASP A 30 -0.20 -5.37 -20.74
C ASP A 30 1.28 -4.96 -20.80
N GLU A 31 1.81 -4.34 -19.75
CA GLU A 31 3.25 -4.08 -19.64
C GLU A 31 4.06 -5.31 -19.25
N VAL A 32 3.39 -6.30 -18.63
CA VAL A 32 4.01 -7.51 -18.09
C VAL A 32 3.76 -8.70 -19.01
N VAL A 33 2.68 -8.68 -19.79
CA VAL A 33 2.27 -9.84 -20.58
C VAL A 33 2.14 -9.45 -22.03
N ASP A 34 2.99 -10.04 -22.85
CA ASP A 34 3.07 -9.73 -24.27
C ASP A 34 1.83 -10.23 -25.04
N ALA A 35 1.76 -9.86 -26.33
CA ALA A 35 0.67 -10.26 -27.21
C ALA A 35 0.55 -11.77 -27.44
N ASN A 36 1.56 -12.57 -27.07
CA ASN A 36 1.56 -14.03 -27.13
C ASN A 36 1.22 -14.68 -25.78
N GLY A 37 0.91 -13.89 -24.74
CA GLY A 37 0.65 -14.39 -23.39
C GLY A 37 1.90 -14.77 -22.60
N ARG A 38 3.09 -14.30 -23.02
CA ARG A 38 4.35 -14.55 -22.29
C ARG A 38 4.56 -13.46 -21.25
N TYR A 39 4.93 -13.89 -20.05
CA TYR A 39 5.25 -13.00 -18.94
C TYR A 39 6.68 -12.48 -19.09
N ASP A 40 6.82 -11.16 -19.13
CA ASP A 40 8.07 -10.42 -19.06
C ASP A 40 7.94 -9.31 -18.01
N PHE A 41 8.61 -9.51 -16.87
CA PHE A 41 8.59 -8.57 -15.77
C PHE A 41 9.68 -7.50 -15.87
N SER A 42 10.49 -7.47 -16.94
CA SER A 42 11.65 -6.59 -17.07
C SER A 42 11.32 -5.10 -16.89
N ARG A 43 10.15 -4.65 -17.36
CA ARG A 43 9.67 -3.27 -17.16
C ARG A 43 9.42 -2.97 -15.68
N ILE A 44 8.82 -3.91 -14.95
CA ILE A 44 8.60 -3.77 -13.51
C ILE A 44 9.94 -3.78 -12.79
N ASP A 45 10.84 -4.70 -13.11
CA ASP A 45 12.18 -4.73 -12.52
C ASP A 45 12.94 -3.41 -12.74
N GLN A 46 12.88 -2.84 -13.94
CA GLN A 46 13.53 -1.55 -14.24
C GLN A 46 12.94 -0.39 -13.40
N VAL A 47 11.62 -0.35 -13.23
CA VAL A 47 10.97 0.64 -12.35
C VAL A 47 11.41 0.45 -10.90
N LEU A 48 11.46 -0.79 -10.43
CA LEU A 48 11.89 -1.10 -9.06
C LEU A 48 13.35 -0.74 -8.83
N ASP A 49 14.23 -1.03 -9.79
CA ASP A 49 15.65 -0.65 -9.72
C ASP A 49 15.85 0.87 -9.75
N ASP A 50 15.08 1.59 -10.57
CA ASP A 50 15.13 3.05 -10.61
C ASP A 50 14.67 3.68 -9.28
N ILE A 51 13.56 3.19 -8.70
CA ILE A 51 13.08 3.63 -7.38
C ILE A 51 14.09 3.27 -6.28
N ALA A 52 14.62 2.04 -6.30
CA ALA A 52 15.61 1.58 -5.33
C ALA A 52 16.94 2.34 -5.42
N SER A 53 17.34 2.79 -6.62
CA SER A 53 18.53 3.64 -6.81
C SER A 53 18.46 4.97 -6.07
N ARG A 54 17.24 5.40 -5.68
CA ARG A 54 16.98 6.58 -4.84
C ARG A 54 16.81 6.25 -3.36
N ASN A 55 17.09 5.01 -2.95
CA ASN A 55 16.89 4.50 -1.59
C ASN A 55 15.41 4.49 -1.16
N HIS A 56 14.48 4.36 -2.11
CA HIS A 56 13.04 4.28 -1.86
C HIS A 56 12.49 2.90 -2.21
N GLN A 57 11.33 2.54 -1.65
CA GLN A 57 10.59 1.34 -2.04
C GLN A 57 9.32 1.72 -2.82
N ALA A 58 8.83 0.82 -3.65
CA ALA A 58 7.65 1.05 -4.46
C ALA A 58 6.34 0.72 -3.73
N VAL A 59 5.33 1.54 -4.01
CA VAL A 59 3.91 1.20 -3.92
C VAL A 59 3.41 1.01 -5.35
N LEU A 60 3.12 -0.23 -5.73
CA LEU A 60 2.66 -0.56 -7.08
C LEU A 60 1.14 -0.68 -7.10
N ARG A 61 0.47 -0.09 -8.09
CA ARG A 61 -0.96 -0.31 -8.32
C ARG A 61 -1.23 -0.82 -9.72
N PHE A 62 -1.74 -2.05 -9.83
CA PHE A 62 -2.22 -2.57 -11.10
C PHE A 62 -3.67 -2.19 -11.33
N HIS A 63 -4.00 -1.73 -12.54
CA HIS A 63 -5.36 -1.34 -12.90
C HIS A 63 -5.70 -1.89 -14.27
N PHE A 64 -6.95 -2.29 -14.48
CA PHE A 64 -7.44 -2.67 -15.81
C PHE A 64 -8.03 -1.50 -16.58
N CYS A 65 -8.81 -0.65 -15.91
CA CYS A 65 -9.51 0.46 -16.52
C CYS A 65 -8.96 1.79 -15.99
N TYR A 66 -8.81 2.76 -16.88
CA TYR A 66 -8.37 4.12 -16.54
C TYR A 66 -9.16 5.12 -17.37
N VAL A 67 -9.64 6.19 -16.75
CA VAL A 67 -10.48 7.18 -17.44
C VAL A 67 -9.75 7.80 -18.63
N GLY A 68 -10.40 7.76 -19.81
CA GLY A 68 -9.85 8.33 -21.03
C GLY A 68 -8.85 7.44 -21.77
N LYS A 69 -8.70 6.17 -21.37
CA LYS A 69 -7.74 5.22 -21.96
C LYS A 69 -8.41 3.92 -22.41
N GLU A 70 -7.68 3.16 -23.22
CA GLU A 70 -7.95 1.74 -23.44
C GLU A 70 -7.70 0.94 -22.15
N THR A 71 -8.22 -0.30 -22.09
CA THR A 71 -7.90 -1.18 -20.97
C THR A 71 -6.45 -1.66 -21.06
N THR A 72 -5.85 -2.00 -19.93
CA THR A 72 -4.53 -2.64 -19.89
C THR A 72 -4.65 -4.17 -19.99
N VAL A 73 -5.77 -4.69 -20.50
CA VAL A 73 -5.91 -6.14 -20.69
C VAL A 73 -4.91 -6.57 -21.75
N PRO A 74 -4.08 -7.60 -21.51
CA PRO A 74 -3.08 -8.01 -22.50
C PRO A 74 -3.71 -8.41 -23.84
N ASP A 75 -2.99 -8.14 -24.93
CA ASP A 75 -3.49 -8.35 -26.30
C ASP A 75 -3.88 -9.81 -26.60
N PHE A 76 -3.23 -10.79 -25.96
CA PHE A 76 -3.59 -12.20 -26.14
C PHE A 76 -5.00 -12.54 -25.61
N ILE A 77 -5.53 -11.75 -24.66
CA ILE A 77 -6.93 -11.80 -24.23
C ILE A 77 -7.79 -10.93 -25.15
N ARG A 78 -7.36 -9.70 -25.45
CA ARG A 78 -8.14 -8.74 -26.27
C ARG A 78 -8.43 -9.26 -27.67
N SER A 79 -7.51 -10.04 -28.24
CA SER A 79 -7.62 -10.64 -29.57
C SER A 79 -8.53 -11.86 -29.64
N ARG A 80 -9.01 -12.37 -28.49
CA ARG A 80 -9.91 -13.52 -28.47
C ARG A 80 -11.25 -13.17 -29.10
N SER A 81 -11.81 -14.13 -29.85
CA SER A 81 -13.10 -13.96 -30.53
C SER A 81 -14.28 -13.83 -29.55
N ASP A 82 -14.13 -14.29 -28.31
CA ASP A 82 -15.12 -14.28 -27.24
C ASP A 82 -14.96 -13.12 -26.24
N TYR A 83 -13.99 -12.23 -26.45
CA TYR A 83 -13.77 -11.05 -25.61
C TYR A 83 -14.40 -9.81 -26.25
N ARG A 84 -15.19 -9.04 -25.48
CA ARG A 84 -15.94 -7.88 -25.98
C ARG A 84 -15.88 -6.68 -25.02
N GLU A 85 -14.87 -5.83 -25.20
CA GLU A 85 -14.80 -4.57 -24.45
C GLU A 85 -16.04 -3.70 -24.66
N THR A 86 -16.37 -2.92 -23.63
CA THR A 86 -17.38 -1.87 -23.74
C THR A 86 -16.68 -0.52 -23.80
N VAL A 87 -16.98 0.28 -24.82
CA VAL A 87 -16.53 1.68 -24.91
C VAL A 87 -17.65 2.59 -24.44
N GLY A 88 -17.37 3.44 -23.45
CA GLY A 88 -18.34 4.36 -22.87
C GLY A 88 -17.73 5.71 -22.53
N LYS A 89 -18.56 6.62 -21.99
CA LYS A 89 -18.08 7.88 -21.42
C LYS A 89 -17.91 7.72 -19.92
N SER A 90 -16.77 8.15 -19.40
CA SER A 90 -16.55 8.39 -17.98
C SER A 90 -15.82 9.70 -17.81
N GLU A 91 -16.25 10.55 -16.88
CA GLU A 91 -15.73 11.91 -16.69
C GLU A 91 -15.58 12.70 -18.00
N LYS A 92 -16.57 12.57 -18.88
CA LYS A 92 -16.61 13.19 -20.23
C LYS A 92 -15.54 12.68 -21.21
N LYS A 93 -14.70 11.71 -20.83
CA LYS A 93 -13.68 11.08 -21.68
C LYS A 93 -14.15 9.72 -22.22
N THR A 94 -13.74 9.39 -23.44
CA THR A 94 -13.96 8.04 -24.02
C THR A 94 -13.09 7.05 -23.26
N THR A 95 -13.72 6.03 -22.67
CA THR A 95 -13.06 5.08 -21.76
C THR A 95 -13.45 3.66 -22.15
N HIS A 96 -12.48 2.74 -22.16
CA HIS A 96 -12.73 1.32 -22.38
C HIS A 96 -12.92 0.59 -21.05
N PHE A 97 -13.84 -0.37 -21.03
CA PHE A 97 -14.16 -1.22 -19.89
C PHE A 97 -14.00 -2.69 -20.28
N CYS A 98 -13.41 -3.46 -19.38
CA CYS A 98 -13.16 -4.88 -19.57
C CYS A 98 -14.43 -5.69 -19.75
N ASP A 99 -14.30 -6.85 -20.38
CA ASP A 99 -15.35 -7.87 -20.44
C ASP A 99 -15.15 -8.91 -19.33
N TRP A 100 -15.66 -8.62 -18.15
CA TRP A 100 -15.65 -9.53 -17.01
C TRP A 100 -16.57 -10.74 -17.13
N SER A 101 -17.36 -10.85 -18.22
CA SER A 101 -18.05 -12.10 -18.53
C SER A 101 -17.12 -13.13 -19.16
N ASN A 102 -15.95 -12.70 -19.64
CA ASN A 102 -14.97 -13.55 -20.29
C ASN A 102 -14.16 -14.35 -19.25
N GLN A 103 -14.25 -15.68 -19.34
CA GLN A 103 -13.55 -16.58 -18.43
C GLN A 103 -12.03 -16.49 -18.55
N ALA A 104 -11.49 -16.25 -19.76
CA ALA A 104 -10.04 -16.15 -19.94
C ALA A 104 -9.46 -14.91 -19.26
N LEU A 105 -10.20 -13.78 -19.19
CA LEU A 105 -9.79 -12.61 -18.41
C LEU A 105 -9.75 -12.93 -16.91
N GLN A 106 -10.76 -13.65 -16.41
CA GLN A 106 -10.84 -14.05 -15.00
C GLN A 106 -9.65 -14.96 -14.61
N GLU A 107 -9.40 -16.01 -15.40
CA GLU A 107 -8.29 -16.94 -15.21
C GLU A 107 -6.93 -16.24 -15.32
N PHE A 108 -6.79 -15.35 -16.32
CA PHE A 108 -5.60 -14.51 -16.47
C PHE A 108 -5.33 -13.69 -15.21
N THR A 109 -6.36 -13.03 -14.66
CA THR A 109 -6.20 -12.17 -13.48
C THR A 109 -5.65 -12.95 -12.29
N LEU A 110 -6.16 -14.17 -12.04
CA LEU A 110 -5.65 -15.03 -10.96
C LEU A 110 -4.22 -15.51 -11.26
N GLN A 111 -3.97 -15.99 -12.48
CA GLN A 111 -2.64 -16.45 -12.88
C GLN A 111 -1.59 -15.32 -12.78
N PHE A 112 -1.95 -14.11 -13.15
CA PHE A 112 -1.09 -12.95 -13.06
C PHE A 112 -0.60 -12.75 -11.63
N TYR A 113 -1.51 -12.76 -10.65
CA TYR A 113 -1.13 -12.58 -9.24
C TYR A 113 -0.39 -13.77 -8.66
N SER A 114 -0.65 -15.00 -9.12
CA SER A 114 0.19 -16.15 -8.78
C SER A 114 1.65 -15.95 -9.25
N ARG A 115 1.84 -15.49 -10.49
CA ARG A 115 3.17 -15.24 -11.07
C ARG A 115 3.86 -14.03 -10.42
N PHE A 116 3.09 -12.99 -10.14
CA PHE A 116 3.58 -11.79 -9.47
C PHE A 116 4.06 -12.14 -8.05
N ALA A 117 3.25 -12.85 -7.26
CA ALA A 117 3.63 -13.29 -5.92
C ALA A 117 4.87 -14.20 -5.94
N GLN A 118 4.92 -15.19 -6.85
CA GLN A 118 6.09 -16.06 -7.03
C GLN A 118 7.39 -15.28 -7.22
N ARG A 119 7.32 -14.11 -7.86
CA ARG A 119 8.47 -13.27 -8.15
C ARG A 119 8.76 -12.24 -7.06
N TYR A 120 7.72 -11.68 -6.44
CA TYR A 120 7.81 -10.40 -5.74
C TYR A 120 7.27 -10.39 -4.30
N ASP A 121 6.68 -11.48 -3.77
CA ASP A 121 6.10 -11.48 -2.43
C ASP A 121 7.11 -11.08 -1.33
N SER A 122 8.36 -11.51 -1.50
CA SER A 122 9.49 -11.19 -0.61
C SER A 122 10.46 -10.15 -1.19
N ASP A 123 10.12 -9.43 -2.28
CA ASP A 123 11.04 -8.48 -2.89
C ASP A 123 11.11 -7.18 -2.07
N PRO A 124 12.30 -6.81 -1.52
CA PRO A 124 12.44 -5.64 -0.66
C PRO A 124 12.25 -4.31 -1.40
N ARG A 125 12.23 -4.32 -2.73
CA ARG A 125 11.98 -3.10 -3.52
C ARG A 125 10.50 -2.71 -3.48
N ILE A 126 9.59 -3.58 -3.03
CA ILE A 126 8.15 -3.31 -2.96
C ILE A 126 7.69 -3.27 -1.49
N ALA A 127 7.24 -2.10 -1.05
CA ALA A 127 6.66 -1.93 0.28
C ALA A 127 5.19 -2.39 0.31
N PHE A 128 4.40 -2.01 -0.70
CA PHE A 128 2.96 -2.25 -0.73
C PHE A 128 2.46 -2.52 -2.16
N LEU A 129 1.46 -3.39 -2.27
CA LEU A 129 0.71 -3.64 -3.50
C LEU A 129 -0.71 -3.09 -3.37
N GLN A 130 -1.18 -2.34 -4.35
CA GLN A 130 -2.58 -1.94 -4.48
C GLN A 130 -3.19 -2.62 -5.71
N THR A 131 -4.42 -3.10 -5.57
CA THR A 131 -5.16 -3.76 -6.64
C THR A 131 -6.66 -3.61 -6.41
N GLY A 132 -7.46 -4.08 -7.35
CA GLY A 132 -8.90 -4.05 -7.32
C GLY A 132 -9.48 -4.00 -8.72
N PHE A 133 -10.71 -3.51 -8.79
CA PHE A 133 -11.49 -3.50 -10.02
C PHE A 133 -12.02 -2.10 -10.33
N GLY A 134 -12.58 -1.91 -11.51
CA GLY A 134 -13.12 -0.60 -11.92
C GLY A 134 -12.04 0.39 -12.34
N LEU A 135 -12.42 1.67 -12.36
CA LEU A 135 -11.54 2.77 -12.74
C LEU A 135 -10.43 2.93 -11.69
N TRP A 136 -9.17 3.03 -12.13
CA TRP A 136 -7.99 3.18 -11.25
C TRP A 136 -7.79 2.05 -10.23
N ALA A 137 -8.48 0.92 -10.38
CA ALA A 137 -8.61 -0.14 -9.40
C ALA A 137 -9.35 0.25 -8.09
N GLU A 138 -10.16 1.32 -8.14
CA GLU A 138 -10.81 1.91 -6.98
C GLU A 138 -12.16 1.30 -6.63
N TYR A 139 -12.55 0.16 -7.20
CA TYR A 139 -13.81 -0.52 -6.94
C TYR A 139 -15.10 0.18 -7.41
N HIS A 140 -15.00 1.21 -8.26
CA HIS A 140 -16.16 1.86 -8.86
C HIS A 140 -16.04 2.07 -10.37
N ILE A 141 -17.17 2.34 -11.02
CA ILE A 141 -17.25 2.85 -12.40
C ILE A 141 -18.30 3.96 -12.42
N TYR A 142 -18.04 5.08 -11.75
CA TYR A 142 -19.00 6.18 -11.52
C TYR A 142 -19.97 6.45 -12.69
N SER A 143 -19.50 7.10 -13.76
CA SER A 143 -20.34 7.51 -14.90
C SER A 143 -20.42 6.49 -16.02
N GLY A 144 -19.72 5.36 -15.92
CA GLY A 144 -19.61 4.38 -17.00
C GLY A 144 -20.78 3.37 -17.02
N PRO A 145 -20.82 2.49 -18.04
CA PRO A 145 -21.90 1.52 -18.22
C PRO A 145 -21.76 0.35 -17.23
N ARG A 146 -21.90 0.62 -15.93
CA ARG A 146 -21.73 -0.36 -14.83
C ARG A 146 -22.72 -1.51 -14.96
N LYS A 147 -22.20 -2.73 -15.14
CA LYS A 147 -22.96 -3.97 -15.11
C LYS A 147 -22.08 -5.07 -14.50
N LEU A 148 -22.47 -5.55 -13.31
CA LEU A 148 -21.82 -6.67 -12.64
C LEU A 148 -21.81 -7.92 -13.54
N GLY A 149 -20.69 -8.63 -13.54
CA GLY A 149 -20.44 -9.77 -14.41
C GLY A 149 -20.27 -9.42 -15.89
N LYS A 150 -20.17 -8.14 -16.25
CA LYS A 150 -19.91 -7.70 -17.63
C LYS A 150 -18.85 -6.61 -17.70
N THR A 151 -19.14 -5.39 -17.26
CA THR A 151 -18.17 -4.26 -17.28
C THR A 151 -17.49 -4.06 -15.94
N PHE A 152 -18.00 -4.71 -14.90
CA PHE A 152 -17.39 -4.90 -13.59
C PHE A 152 -17.47 -6.40 -13.23
N PRO A 153 -16.53 -6.99 -12.49
CA PRO A 153 -16.59 -8.41 -12.16
C PRO A 153 -17.83 -8.79 -11.37
N SER A 154 -18.28 -10.02 -11.53
CA SER A 154 -19.35 -10.56 -10.68
C SER A 154 -18.85 -10.65 -9.24
N LYS A 155 -19.76 -10.57 -8.27
CA LYS A 155 -19.42 -10.75 -6.85
C LYS A 155 -18.77 -12.13 -6.58
N ALA A 156 -19.19 -13.16 -7.31
CA ALA A 156 -18.61 -14.49 -7.21
C ALA A 156 -17.13 -14.53 -7.64
N PHE A 157 -16.79 -13.85 -8.74
CA PHE A 157 -15.38 -13.75 -9.16
C PHE A 157 -14.57 -12.88 -8.19
N GLN A 158 -15.16 -11.82 -7.64
CA GLN A 158 -14.49 -11.00 -6.61
C GLN A 158 -14.16 -11.80 -5.35
N ASP A 159 -15.07 -12.67 -4.86
CA ASP A 159 -14.79 -13.59 -3.75
C ASP A 159 -13.60 -14.52 -4.08
N GLN A 160 -13.63 -15.16 -5.25
CA GLN A 160 -12.54 -16.00 -5.72
C GLN A 160 -11.21 -15.24 -5.79
N PHE A 161 -11.23 -14.03 -6.34
CA PHE A 161 -10.06 -13.15 -6.45
C PHE A 161 -9.48 -12.79 -5.09
N LEU A 162 -10.31 -12.32 -4.16
CA LEU A 162 -9.85 -11.92 -2.82
C LEU A 162 -9.24 -13.08 -2.06
N ARG A 163 -9.85 -14.27 -2.11
CA ARG A 163 -9.28 -15.48 -1.51
C ARG A 163 -7.98 -15.88 -2.18
N HIS A 164 -7.91 -15.79 -3.51
CA HIS A 164 -6.68 -16.06 -4.27
C HIS A 164 -5.54 -15.12 -3.86
N MET A 165 -5.81 -13.81 -3.76
CA MET A 165 -4.84 -12.82 -3.29
C MET A 165 -4.34 -13.15 -1.89
N SER A 166 -5.25 -13.47 -0.96
CA SER A 166 -4.90 -13.84 0.41
C SER A 166 -4.07 -15.13 0.51
N THR A 167 -4.20 -16.05 -0.45
CA THR A 167 -3.35 -17.26 -0.50
C THR A 167 -2.02 -17.00 -1.19
N SER A 168 -1.98 -16.13 -2.19
CA SER A 168 -0.80 -15.88 -3.02
C SER A 168 0.23 -15.01 -2.32
N PHE A 169 -0.20 -14.03 -1.52
CA PHE A 169 0.69 -13.10 -0.82
C PHE A 169 0.73 -13.41 0.67
N GLN A 170 1.87 -13.90 1.16
CA GLN A 170 2.11 -14.20 2.58
C GLN A 170 2.89 -13.07 3.25
N ASP A 171 3.83 -12.49 2.49
CA ASP A 171 4.71 -11.47 3.02
C ASP A 171 4.30 -10.08 2.54
N LEU A 172 4.00 -9.87 1.25
CA LEU A 172 3.72 -8.55 0.67
C LEU A 172 2.33 -8.03 1.06
N PRO A 173 2.25 -6.95 1.85
CA PRO A 173 0.96 -6.37 2.18
C PRO A 173 0.32 -5.80 0.92
N TRP A 174 -0.90 -6.25 0.65
CA TRP A 174 -1.71 -5.78 -0.47
C TRP A 174 -2.95 -5.07 0.04
N SER A 175 -3.54 -4.20 -0.78
CA SER A 175 -4.70 -3.39 -0.40
C SER A 175 -5.68 -3.19 -1.54
N ILE A 176 -6.94 -2.97 -1.19
CA ILE A 176 -8.03 -2.60 -2.09
C ILE A 176 -8.64 -1.25 -1.68
N SER A 177 -9.34 -0.58 -2.58
CA SER A 177 -9.98 0.70 -2.28
C SER A 177 -11.04 0.58 -1.19
N ILE A 178 -11.19 1.63 -0.37
CA ILE A 178 -12.29 1.74 0.59
C ILE A 178 -13.67 1.70 -0.06
N ASP A 179 -13.78 2.08 -1.34
CA ASP A 179 -15.06 2.03 -2.06
C ASP A 179 -15.53 0.59 -2.32
N ALA A 180 -14.68 -0.40 -2.07
CA ALA A 180 -15.10 -1.79 -1.95
C ALA A 180 -16.10 -2.02 -0.79
N ALA A 181 -16.34 -1.04 0.09
CA ALA A 181 -17.43 -1.07 1.06
C ALA A 181 -18.82 -1.01 0.40
N ASP A 182 -18.94 -0.47 -0.83
CA ASP A 182 -20.23 -0.35 -1.52
C ASP A 182 -20.74 -1.73 -1.99
N SER A 183 -21.79 -2.22 -1.34
CA SER A 183 -22.44 -3.49 -1.69
C SER A 183 -23.10 -3.51 -3.07
N THR A 184 -23.22 -2.38 -3.77
CA THR A 184 -23.61 -2.38 -5.19
C THR A 184 -22.50 -2.91 -6.09
N TYR A 185 -21.23 -2.85 -5.66
CA TYR A 185 -20.06 -3.33 -6.38
C TYR A 185 -19.53 -4.64 -5.80
N SER A 186 -19.36 -4.71 -4.49
CA SER A 186 -18.60 -5.77 -3.83
C SER A 186 -19.47 -6.75 -3.02
N PRO A 187 -18.95 -7.95 -2.70
CA PRO A 187 -19.55 -8.86 -1.73
C PRO A 187 -19.12 -8.61 -0.27
N LEU A 188 -18.39 -7.54 0.05
CA LEU A 188 -17.68 -7.44 1.35
C LEU A 188 -18.57 -7.07 2.54
N GLU A 189 -19.46 -6.08 2.40
CA GLU A 189 -20.22 -5.47 3.51
C GLU A 189 -20.88 -6.50 4.44
N ASP A 190 -21.47 -7.55 3.87
CA ASP A 190 -22.20 -8.60 4.60
C ASP A 190 -21.45 -9.95 4.66
N ASN A 191 -20.14 -9.98 4.37
CA ASN A 191 -19.37 -11.23 4.31
C ASN A 191 -18.18 -11.22 5.28
N ALA A 192 -18.42 -11.74 6.48
CA ALA A 192 -17.42 -11.81 7.55
C ALA A 192 -16.17 -12.64 7.17
N GLU A 193 -16.32 -13.69 6.34
CA GLU A 193 -15.17 -14.50 5.91
C GLU A 193 -14.24 -13.71 4.97
N LEU A 194 -14.82 -12.96 4.03
CA LEU A 194 -14.03 -12.12 3.15
C LEU A 194 -13.42 -10.94 3.91
N LEU A 195 -14.17 -10.32 4.83
CA LEU A 195 -13.63 -9.27 5.69
C LEU A 195 -12.49 -9.77 6.60
N ALA A 196 -12.46 -11.06 6.96
CA ALA A 196 -11.37 -11.63 7.75
C ALA A 196 -10.06 -11.84 6.96
N LEU A 197 -10.07 -11.69 5.63
CA LEU A 197 -8.85 -11.80 4.82
C LEU A 197 -7.88 -10.64 5.09
N SER A 198 -6.59 -10.90 4.97
CA SER A 198 -5.50 -9.99 5.35
C SER A 198 -5.20 -8.85 4.36
N PHE A 199 -6.21 -8.36 3.63
CA PHE A 199 -6.05 -7.17 2.79
C PHE A 199 -6.04 -5.90 3.63
N GLY A 200 -5.25 -4.92 3.22
CA GLY A 200 -5.29 -3.53 3.69
C GLY A 200 -6.24 -2.69 2.86
N VAL A 201 -6.39 -1.41 3.19
CA VAL A 201 -7.25 -0.50 2.45
C VAL A 201 -6.53 0.77 2.01
N PHE A 202 -6.95 1.33 0.88
CA PHE A 202 -6.51 2.63 0.42
C PHE A 202 -7.67 3.58 0.13
N ASP A 203 -7.49 4.85 0.46
CA ASP A 203 -8.47 5.92 0.29
C ASP A 203 -7.89 7.04 -0.59
N ASP A 204 -8.30 7.11 -1.86
CA ASP A 204 -7.80 8.11 -2.83
C ASP A 204 -8.58 9.43 -2.82
N SER A 205 -9.35 9.65 -1.75
CA SER A 205 -10.04 10.92 -1.48
C SER A 205 -9.84 11.36 -0.03
N PHE A 206 -8.70 11.01 0.55
CA PHE A 206 -8.41 11.26 1.95
C PHE A 206 -8.44 12.76 2.26
N LEU A 207 -9.01 13.13 3.41
CA LEU A 207 -9.29 14.51 3.81
C LEU A 207 -10.19 15.31 2.85
N CYS A 208 -11.02 14.67 2.01
CA CYS A 208 -12.05 15.38 1.25
C CYS A 208 -13.14 15.96 2.19
N LYS A 209 -13.94 16.91 1.68
CA LYS A 209 -15.04 17.52 2.44
C LYS A 209 -16.04 16.51 3.04
N PRO A 210 -16.51 15.48 2.32
CA PRO A 210 -17.43 14.51 2.88
C PRO A 210 -16.75 13.39 3.69
N HIS A 211 -15.42 13.41 3.90
CA HIS A 211 -14.65 12.28 4.45
C HIS A 211 -15.25 11.67 5.72
N ALA A 212 -15.62 12.50 6.71
CA ALA A 212 -16.21 12.02 7.96
C ALA A 212 -17.59 11.34 7.79
N ARG A 213 -18.30 11.64 6.70
CA ARG A 213 -19.64 11.15 6.40
C ARG A 213 -19.67 9.99 5.41
N GLU A 214 -18.68 9.89 4.53
CA GLU A 214 -18.64 8.91 3.44
C GLU A 214 -17.47 7.95 3.67
N ASN A 215 -16.23 8.41 3.50
CA ASN A 215 -15.04 7.58 3.63
C ASN A 215 -14.99 6.88 4.99
N ALA A 216 -15.17 7.61 6.10
CA ALA A 216 -15.15 7.04 7.44
C ALA A 216 -16.24 5.98 7.70
N VAL A 217 -17.32 5.97 6.92
CA VAL A 217 -18.30 4.87 6.92
C VAL A 217 -17.70 3.65 6.24
N ASN A 218 -17.11 3.83 5.06
CA ASN A 218 -16.45 2.76 4.30
C ASN A 218 -15.32 2.09 5.11
N TRP A 219 -14.46 2.88 5.77
CA TRP A 219 -13.43 2.37 6.69
C TRP A 219 -14.02 1.49 7.80
N ARG A 220 -15.17 1.87 8.37
CA ARG A 220 -15.85 1.08 9.41
C ARG A 220 -16.46 -0.20 8.85
N ILE A 221 -17.10 -0.15 7.68
CA ILE A 221 -17.66 -1.33 7.00
C ILE A 221 -16.56 -2.35 6.71
N LEU A 222 -15.40 -1.89 6.22
CA LEU A 222 -14.27 -2.75 5.91
C LEU A 222 -13.50 -3.24 7.13
N GLY A 223 -13.88 -2.83 8.34
CA GLY A 223 -13.30 -3.31 9.59
C GLY A 223 -12.41 -2.26 10.26
N PRO A 224 -12.87 -1.60 11.34
CA PRO A 224 -12.13 -0.50 11.98
C PRO A 224 -10.83 -0.96 12.66
N GLU A 225 -10.64 -2.26 12.91
CA GLU A 225 -9.44 -2.82 13.53
C GLU A 225 -8.47 -3.48 12.53
N ARG A 226 -8.78 -3.41 11.23
CA ARG A 226 -7.97 -4.04 10.15
C ARG A 226 -6.53 -3.55 10.14
N TRP A 227 -6.33 -2.28 10.49
CA TRP A 227 -5.01 -1.65 10.59
C TRP A 227 -4.05 -2.40 11.55
N ARG A 228 -4.56 -3.23 12.46
CA ARG A 228 -3.70 -4.02 13.35
C ARG A 228 -2.87 -5.07 12.62
N HIS A 229 -3.33 -5.53 11.45
CA HIS A 229 -2.70 -6.61 10.70
C HIS A 229 -2.51 -6.32 9.20
N SER A 230 -3.11 -5.26 8.67
CA SER A 230 -3.00 -4.89 7.26
C SER A 230 -2.92 -3.36 7.09
N PRO A 231 -2.18 -2.85 6.08
CA PRO A 231 -1.89 -1.42 5.99
C PRO A 231 -3.10 -0.57 5.62
N ALA A 232 -3.04 0.69 6.03
CA ALA A 232 -3.94 1.76 5.66
C ALA A 232 -3.16 2.81 4.85
N GLY A 233 -3.64 3.20 3.67
CA GLY A 233 -3.01 4.26 2.88
C GLY A 233 -3.97 4.95 1.94
N GLY A 234 -3.47 5.47 0.82
CA GLY A 234 -4.30 6.17 -0.17
C GLY A 234 -3.65 7.41 -0.75
N GLU A 235 -4.47 8.37 -1.15
CA GLU A 235 -4.08 9.64 -1.75
C GLU A 235 -4.89 10.79 -1.17
N PHE A 236 -4.22 11.93 -0.94
CA PHE A 236 -4.94 13.15 -0.59
C PHE A 236 -5.95 13.51 -1.67
N SER A 237 -7.13 13.98 -1.26
CA SER A 237 -8.23 14.33 -2.16
C SER A 237 -7.83 15.32 -3.25
N TYR A 238 -8.14 14.96 -4.50
CA TYR A 238 -8.07 15.86 -5.66
C TYR A 238 -9.42 16.52 -6.00
N TYR A 239 -10.45 16.37 -5.15
CA TYR A 239 -11.79 16.91 -5.44
C TYR A 239 -11.80 18.43 -5.58
N THR A 240 -10.99 19.13 -4.78
CA THR A 240 -10.81 20.58 -4.90
C THR A 240 -9.35 20.98 -4.81
N ARG A 241 -9.02 22.14 -5.39
CA ARG A 241 -7.68 22.74 -5.20
C ARG A 241 -7.39 23.08 -3.74
N MET A 242 -8.43 23.36 -2.95
CA MET A 242 -8.30 23.64 -1.53
C MET A 242 -7.88 22.38 -0.77
N ASP A 243 -8.49 21.23 -1.08
CA ASP A 243 -8.15 19.93 -0.50
C ASP A 243 -6.66 19.66 -0.64
N GLN A 244 -6.13 19.72 -1.87
CA GLN A 244 -4.70 19.54 -2.14
C GLN A 244 -3.81 20.57 -1.47
N LYS A 245 -4.15 21.86 -1.57
CA LYS A 245 -3.31 22.95 -1.04
C LYS A 245 -3.16 22.88 0.47
N LEU A 246 -4.23 22.49 1.17
CA LEU A 246 -4.29 22.51 2.64
C LEU A 246 -4.13 21.12 3.27
N ALA A 247 -3.90 20.06 2.49
CA ALA A 247 -3.78 18.68 2.99
C ALA A 247 -2.79 18.55 4.18
N LEU A 248 -1.63 19.20 4.07
CA LEU A 248 -0.61 19.25 5.13
C LEU A 248 -0.57 20.59 5.88
N ALA A 249 -1.58 21.45 5.76
CA ALA A 249 -1.67 22.62 6.63
C ALA A 249 -2.05 22.20 8.07
N ASP A 250 -1.72 23.02 9.06
CA ASP A 250 -1.93 22.70 10.49
C ASP A 250 -3.37 22.30 10.86
N GLN A 251 -4.37 22.86 10.15
CA GLN A 251 -5.79 22.57 10.36
C GLN A 251 -6.38 21.65 9.29
N GLY A 252 -5.56 21.22 8.32
CA GLY A 252 -6.01 20.52 7.12
C GLY A 252 -7.01 21.33 6.27
N PRO A 253 -7.60 20.70 5.24
CA PRO A 253 -8.51 21.38 4.32
C PRO A 253 -9.92 21.60 4.88
N HIS A 254 -10.35 20.79 5.85
CA HIS A 254 -11.72 20.84 6.42
C HIS A 254 -11.74 20.79 7.95
N GLY A 255 -10.70 21.34 8.61
CA GLY A 255 -10.63 21.47 10.07
C GLY A 255 -10.15 20.21 10.80
N VAL A 256 -9.53 19.27 10.07
CA VAL A 256 -8.86 18.09 10.61
C VAL A 256 -7.47 18.04 9.99
N SER A 257 -6.42 18.09 10.82
CA SER A 257 -5.05 18.02 10.33
C SER A 257 -4.74 16.62 9.78
N PHE A 258 -3.70 16.51 8.95
CA PHE A 258 -3.25 15.20 8.48
C PHE A 258 -2.82 14.31 9.64
N GLU A 259 -2.14 14.84 10.64
CA GLU A 259 -1.66 14.09 11.81
C GLU A 259 -2.82 13.51 12.62
N GLN A 260 -3.88 14.30 12.86
CA GLN A 260 -5.09 13.83 13.53
C GLN A 260 -5.78 12.71 12.75
N ALA A 261 -5.89 12.86 11.43
CA ALA A 261 -6.48 11.83 10.58
C ALA A 261 -5.58 10.59 10.47
N ALA A 262 -4.26 10.76 10.41
CA ALA A 262 -3.30 9.68 10.37
C ALA A 262 -3.36 8.81 11.63
N GLU A 263 -3.52 9.44 12.80
CA GLU A 263 -3.77 8.74 14.06
C GLU A 263 -5.13 8.04 14.08
N GLN A 264 -6.20 8.74 13.68
CA GLN A 264 -7.56 8.20 13.69
C GLN A 264 -7.73 6.98 12.77
N PHE A 265 -7.10 7.00 11.59
CA PHE A 265 -7.21 5.96 10.57
C PHE A 265 -5.99 5.04 10.50
N HIS A 266 -5.05 5.19 11.43
CA HIS A 266 -3.84 4.37 11.55
C HIS A 266 -3.04 4.28 10.24
N ILE A 267 -2.82 5.44 9.61
CA ILE A 267 -2.24 5.54 8.26
C ILE A 267 -0.78 5.06 8.28
N SER A 268 -0.47 4.11 7.39
CA SER A 268 0.86 3.55 7.15
C SER A 268 1.66 4.39 6.15
N TYR A 269 1.00 4.93 5.12
CA TYR A 269 1.59 5.81 4.11
C TYR A 269 0.49 6.64 3.44
N MET A 270 0.85 7.76 2.81
CA MET A 270 -0.12 8.60 2.08
C MET A 270 0.49 9.22 0.84
N ILE A 271 -0.17 9.08 -0.32
CA ILE A 271 0.27 9.73 -1.55
C ILE A 271 0.00 11.23 -1.43
N GLY A 272 1.07 12.01 -1.55
CA GLY A 272 1.08 13.46 -1.47
C GLY A 272 1.86 14.07 -2.63
N ASN A 273 1.62 13.57 -3.84
CA ASN A 273 2.40 13.90 -5.03
C ASN A 273 2.57 15.41 -5.28
N ASP A 274 1.50 16.18 -5.05
CA ASP A 274 1.47 17.63 -5.28
C ASP A 274 1.92 18.46 -4.07
N GLN A 275 2.22 17.85 -2.91
CA GLN A 275 2.46 18.60 -1.67
C GLN A 275 3.68 19.52 -1.75
N LEU A 276 4.72 19.15 -2.51
CA LEU A 276 5.87 20.04 -2.75
C LEU A 276 5.57 21.25 -3.65
N ARG A 277 4.34 21.42 -4.13
CA ARG A 277 3.85 22.66 -4.75
C ARG A 277 3.31 23.65 -3.71
N PHE A 278 2.96 23.16 -2.52
CA PHE A 278 2.26 23.91 -1.48
C PHE A 278 3.03 24.02 -0.17
N GLN A 279 3.93 23.05 0.10
CA GLN A 279 4.67 22.91 1.35
C GLN A 279 6.17 22.77 1.09
N PRO A 280 7.02 23.20 2.05
CA PRO A 280 8.45 22.90 2.02
C PRO A 280 8.71 21.40 2.28
N ALA A 281 9.90 20.93 1.89
CA ALA A 281 10.34 19.56 2.10
C ALA A 281 10.36 19.14 3.59
N GLU A 282 10.68 20.08 4.49
CA GLU A 282 10.67 19.86 5.94
C GLU A 282 9.28 19.45 6.43
N ARG A 283 8.23 20.20 6.03
CA ARG A 283 6.85 19.86 6.39
C ARG A 283 6.42 18.49 5.86
N LEU A 284 6.92 18.10 4.67
CA LEU A 284 6.69 16.77 4.10
C LEU A 284 7.31 15.68 4.97
N ARG A 285 8.53 15.91 5.48
CA ARG A 285 9.22 14.99 6.39
C ARG A 285 8.48 14.87 7.73
N ASP A 286 8.01 15.98 8.29
CA ASP A 286 7.23 15.98 9.54
C ASP A 286 5.91 15.17 9.38
N ALA A 287 5.23 15.35 8.25
CA ALA A 287 4.04 14.57 7.91
C ALA A 287 4.40 13.07 7.79
N ALA A 288 5.50 12.75 7.11
CA ALA A 288 5.96 11.38 6.94
C ALA A 288 6.31 10.71 8.27
N SER A 289 6.87 11.45 9.24
CA SER A 289 7.14 10.96 10.60
C SER A 289 5.88 10.75 11.45
N SER A 290 4.71 11.17 10.96
CA SER A 290 3.42 11.01 11.65
C SER A 290 2.60 9.82 11.13
N THR A 291 3.18 8.97 10.28
CA THR A 291 2.55 7.74 9.76
C THR A 291 3.30 6.49 10.20
N GLY A 292 2.61 5.35 10.24
CA GLY A 292 3.24 4.06 10.48
C GLY A 292 3.77 3.89 11.90
N TYR A 293 4.83 3.08 12.03
CA TYR A 293 5.47 2.77 13.31
C TYR A 293 6.49 3.82 13.71
N ARG A 294 6.76 3.91 15.02
CA ARG A 294 7.88 4.66 15.59
C ARG A 294 8.40 3.93 16.81
N PHE A 295 9.51 3.20 16.67
CA PHE A 295 10.03 2.38 17.76
C PHE A 295 10.87 3.19 18.75
N ARG A 296 10.68 2.91 20.05
CA ARG A 296 11.54 3.41 21.12
C ARG A 296 12.03 2.25 21.98
N VAL A 297 13.34 2.14 22.16
CA VAL A 297 13.92 1.29 23.22
C VAL A 297 13.83 2.06 24.53
N THR A 298 13.05 1.53 25.47
CA THR A 298 12.81 2.15 26.79
C THR A 298 13.69 1.53 27.88
N GLU A 299 14.26 0.37 27.62
CA GLU A 299 15.16 -0.33 28.55
C GLU A 299 16.10 -1.24 27.75
N ALA A 300 17.38 -1.25 28.10
CA ALA A 300 18.34 -2.23 27.60
C ALA A 300 19.19 -2.76 28.76
N THR A 301 19.26 -4.08 28.90
CA THR A 301 20.09 -4.74 29.92
C THR A 301 20.91 -5.83 29.27
N LEU A 302 22.24 -5.77 29.42
CA LEU A 302 23.17 -6.81 29.01
C LEU A 302 23.63 -7.61 30.24
N ALA A 303 23.34 -8.91 30.26
CA ALA A 303 23.81 -9.82 31.31
C ALA A 303 24.16 -11.20 30.72
N GLU A 304 25.33 -11.72 31.05
CA GLU A 304 25.77 -13.08 30.64
C GLU A 304 25.66 -13.34 29.13
N GLY A 305 26.00 -12.34 28.31
CA GLY A 305 25.92 -12.44 26.85
C GLY A 305 24.50 -12.33 26.27
N ARG A 306 23.51 -11.91 27.08
CA ARG A 306 22.12 -11.72 26.67
C ARG A 306 21.74 -10.26 26.77
N LEU A 307 21.45 -9.64 25.63
CA LEU A 307 20.91 -8.29 25.56
C LEU A 307 19.39 -8.37 25.53
N ARG A 308 18.75 -7.90 26.61
CA ARG A 308 17.30 -7.75 26.69
C ARG A 308 16.91 -6.31 26.42
N LEU A 309 15.94 -6.12 25.54
CA LEU A 309 15.41 -4.82 25.19
C LEU A 309 13.92 -4.79 25.48
N ARG A 310 13.46 -3.68 26.05
CA ARG A 310 12.04 -3.32 26.08
C ARG A 310 11.80 -2.24 25.04
N VAL A 311 10.85 -2.50 24.14
CA VAL A 311 10.61 -1.68 22.96
C VAL A 311 9.14 -1.26 22.92
N ALA A 312 8.86 0.03 22.78
CA ALA A 312 7.53 0.57 22.55
C ALA A 312 7.33 0.94 21.07
N ASN A 313 6.11 0.83 20.55
CA ASN A 313 5.71 1.51 19.32
C ASN A 313 4.92 2.78 19.68
N GLU A 314 5.51 3.94 19.43
CA GLU A 314 4.93 5.28 19.63
C GLU A 314 4.34 5.88 18.35
N GLY A 315 4.25 5.08 17.28
CA GLY A 315 3.65 5.50 16.01
C GLY A 315 2.13 5.39 16.02
N VAL A 316 1.52 5.49 14.84
CA VAL A 316 0.07 5.37 14.62
C VAL A 316 -0.33 4.04 14.00
N ALA A 317 0.62 3.22 13.52
CA ALA A 317 0.37 1.88 12.98
C ALA A 317 1.55 0.92 13.26
N PRO A 318 1.35 -0.40 13.18
CA PRO A 318 2.44 -1.37 13.30
C PRO A 318 3.28 -1.43 12.02
N ILE A 319 4.44 -2.11 12.11
CA ILE A 319 5.12 -2.65 10.93
C ILE A 319 4.44 -3.95 10.50
N TYR A 320 4.16 -4.11 9.21
CA TYR A 320 3.42 -5.28 8.67
C TYR A 320 4.33 -6.37 8.11
N ARG A 321 5.64 -6.13 8.11
CA ARG A 321 6.70 -7.05 7.68
C ARG A 321 7.58 -7.40 8.86
N ASP A 322 8.22 -8.55 8.80
CA ASP A 322 9.12 -8.98 9.85
C ASP A 322 10.36 -8.10 9.96
N ALA A 323 10.65 -7.69 11.19
CA ALA A 323 11.78 -6.86 11.53
C ALA A 323 12.23 -7.21 12.94
N TYR A 324 13.53 -7.33 13.17
CA TYR A 324 14.07 -7.84 14.42
C TYR A 324 15.23 -6.96 14.86
N PHE A 325 15.41 -6.78 16.16
CA PHE A 325 16.64 -6.18 16.67
C PHE A 325 17.82 -7.13 16.46
N GLY A 326 18.99 -6.58 16.16
CA GLY A 326 20.24 -7.31 16.00
C GLY A 326 21.44 -6.53 16.54
N ALA A 327 22.44 -7.25 17.06
CA ALA A 327 23.68 -6.72 17.61
C ALA A 327 24.80 -7.75 17.47
N GLY A 328 26.01 -7.34 17.06
CA GLY A 328 27.18 -8.24 17.00
C GLY A 328 27.03 -9.41 16.03
N GLY A 329 26.23 -9.25 14.98
CA GLY A 329 25.85 -10.32 14.05
C GLY A 329 24.71 -11.23 14.53
N ASN A 330 24.32 -11.17 15.80
CA ASN A 330 23.19 -11.91 16.36
C ASN A 330 21.86 -11.17 16.15
N MET A 331 20.76 -11.91 16.25
CA MET A 331 19.40 -11.42 16.02
C MET A 331 18.47 -11.83 17.16
N ALA A 332 17.48 -10.97 17.43
CA ALA A 332 16.38 -11.31 18.32
C ALA A 332 15.50 -12.41 17.71
N THR A 333 14.93 -13.26 18.56
CA THR A 333 14.00 -14.32 18.13
C THR A 333 12.59 -13.79 17.87
N ARG A 334 12.24 -12.62 18.42
CA ARG A 334 10.90 -12.04 18.35
C ARG A 334 10.88 -10.86 17.38
N SER A 335 9.98 -10.94 16.40
CA SER A 335 9.72 -9.88 15.42
C SER A 335 8.98 -8.70 16.04
N LEU A 336 9.26 -7.51 15.54
CA LEU A 336 8.51 -6.27 15.78
C LEU A 336 7.21 -6.20 14.97
N ARG A 337 7.02 -7.12 14.01
CA ARG A 337 5.79 -7.23 13.21
C ARG A 337 4.57 -7.28 14.11
N GLY A 338 3.60 -6.41 13.84
CA GLY A 338 2.35 -6.35 14.60
C GLY A 338 2.47 -5.74 16.01
N LEU A 339 3.61 -5.17 16.41
CA LEU A 339 3.70 -4.38 17.64
C LEU A 339 2.82 -3.13 17.50
N LEU A 340 1.66 -3.11 18.17
CA LEU A 340 0.67 -2.05 18.00
C LEU A 340 1.10 -0.75 18.69
N PRO A 341 0.61 0.42 18.22
CA PRO A 341 0.73 1.70 18.91
C PRO A 341 0.39 1.61 20.40
N GLY A 342 1.24 2.21 21.24
CA GLY A 342 1.10 2.23 22.70
C GLY A 342 1.44 0.90 23.39
N GLN A 343 1.75 -0.17 22.65
CA GLN A 343 2.19 -1.44 23.24
C GLN A 343 3.70 -1.52 23.39
N THR A 344 4.14 -2.37 24.32
CA THR A 344 5.54 -2.73 24.52
C THR A 344 5.82 -4.18 24.22
N LEU A 345 7.01 -4.46 23.73
CA LEU A 345 7.55 -5.77 23.44
C LEU A 345 8.86 -5.97 24.19
N GLU A 346 9.09 -7.17 24.70
CA GLU A 346 10.43 -7.60 25.11
C GLU A 346 11.04 -8.46 24.01
N CYS A 347 12.29 -8.14 23.65
CA CYS A 347 13.10 -8.98 22.78
C CYS A 347 14.47 -9.26 23.42
N GLU A 348 15.02 -10.43 23.11
CA GLU A 348 16.29 -10.90 23.64
C GLU A 348 17.21 -11.28 22.48
N ILE A 349 18.45 -10.80 22.52
CA ILE A 349 19.52 -11.14 21.59
C ILE A 349 20.59 -11.89 22.37
N ASN A 350 20.86 -13.13 21.97
CA ASN A 350 21.85 -14.00 22.60
C ASN A 350 23.23 -13.85 21.94
N GLY A 351 24.29 -14.12 22.71
CA GLY A 351 25.67 -14.09 22.20
C GLY A 351 26.24 -12.69 21.99
N VAL A 352 25.68 -11.68 22.66
CA VAL A 352 26.04 -10.26 22.51
C VAL A 352 27.07 -9.85 23.56
N THR A 353 28.11 -9.15 23.17
CA THR A 353 29.08 -8.52 24.09
C THR A 353 28.77 -7.04 24.30
N THR A 354 29.43 -6.39 25.26
CA THR A 354 29.25 -4.95 25.49
C THR A 354 29.62 -4.11 24.26
N ALA A 355 30.65 -4.51 23.51
CA ALA A 355 31.06 -3.82 22.28
C ALA A 355 30.01 -3.93 21.16
N ASP A 356 29.24 -5.03 21.14
CA ASP A 356 28.24 -5.26 20.11
C ASP A 356 27.02 -4.33 20.23
N ILE A 357 26.81 -3.70 21.40
CA ILE A 357 25.71 -2.75 21.63
C ILE A 357 25.81 -1.54 20.68
N GLU A 358 27.01 -1.11 20.32
CA GLU A 358 27.22 0.00 19.37
C GLU A 358 26.69 -0.32 17.96
N THR A 359 26.46 -1.59 17.65
CA THR A 359 25.92 -2.07 16.37
C THR A 359 24.42 -2.36 16.41
N LEU A 360 23.75 -2.00 17.52
CA LEU A 360 22.32 -2.25 17.71
C LEU A 360 21.52 -1.61 16.58
N SER A 361 20.77 -2.45 15.87
CA SER A 361 20.00 -2.06 14.69
C SER A 361 18.72 -2.88 14.61
N ILE A 362 17.72 -2.36 13.89
CA ILE A 362 16.58 -3.16 13.45
C ILE A 362 16.87 -3.64 12.03
N ARG A 363 16.85 -4.96 11.82
CA ARG A 363 17.08 -5.59 10.52
C ARG A 363 15.81 -6.22 9.99
N SER A 364 15.60 -6.13 8.69
CA SER A 364 14.45 -6.69 7.99
C SER A 364 14.86 -7.05 6.57
N ASP A 365 14.45 -8.22 6.09
CA ASP A 365 14.65 -8.61 4.68
C ASP A 365 13.64 -7.89 3.75
N ALA A 366 12.69 -7.15 4.31
CA ALA A 366 11.65 -6.44 3.57
C ALA A 366 11.99 -4.95 3.29
N ILE A 367 13.20 -4.50 3.58
CA ILE A 367 13.70 -3.16 3.23
C ILE A 367 14.93 -3.28 2.35
N LEU A 368 15.27 -2.21 1.63
CA LEU A 368 16.50 -2.19 0.84
C LEU A 368 17.73 -2.33 1.75
N PRO A 369 18.82 -2.95 1.28
CA PRO A 369 20.08 -3.02 2.04
C PRO A 369 20.65 -1.64 2.46
N THR A 370 20.24 -0.58 1.77
CA THR A 370 20.63 0.82 2.01
C THR A 370 19.67 1.57 2.93
N GLN A 371 18.54 0.97 3.31
CA GLN A 371 17.57 1.56 4.22
C GLN A 371 17.81 1.09 5.66
N VAL A 372 17.42 1.94 6.60
CA VAL A 372 17.51 1.65 8.03
C VAL A 372 16.14 1.89 8.67
N ILE A 373 15.69 0.95 9.48
CA ILE A 373 14.55 1.17 10.37
C ILE A 373 15.07 1.87 11.62
N GLN A 374 14.71 3.14 11.76
CA GLN A 374 15.14 3.96 12.89
C GLN A 374 14.38 3.60 14.17
N PHE A 375 15.04 3.77 15.30
CA PHE A 375 14.43 3.74 16.62
C PHE A 375 15.04 4.84 17.48
N ALA A 376 14.25 5.34 18.42
CA ALA A 376 14.75 6.20 19.49
C ALA A 376 15.25 5.33 20.64
N ALA A 377 16.27 5.79 21.35
CA ALA A 377 16.78 5.11 22.53
C ALA A 377 17.22 6.18 23.53
N ASP A 378 16.87 5.97 24.80
CA ASP A 378 17.38 6.77 25.92
C ASP A 378 18.02 5.76 26.88
N LEU A 379 19.23 5.31 26.49
CA LEU A 379 19.91 4.14 27.04
C LEU A 379 21.02 4.52 28.01
#